data_AF-A0A9P3FYS1-F1
#
_entry.id   AF-A0A9P3FYS1-F1
#
_cell.length_a   1.000
_cell.length_b   1.000
_cell.length_c   1.000
_cell.angle_alpha   90.00
_cell.angle_beta   90.00
_cell.angle_gamma   90.00
#
_symmetry.space_group_name_H-M   'P 1'
#
loop_
_entity.id
_entity.type
_entity.pdbx_description
1 polymer ?
#
loop_
_entity_poly.entity_id
_entity_poly.type
_entity_poly.pdbx_seq_one_letter_code
_entity_poly.pdbx_strand_id
1 'polypeptide(L)'
;MSSSASRTSTFLTIAGVTVLSGFLAYAVYFDYKRRNDADFRKKLRKDKKRVEKAATASSSTVDFTSGSRADVLKAEMAKIRAEPLPEGTREKEQYFMEQATLGEQLCTQGPAFAVSAAFAFFRALRVYPSPVELIMLYQSSLPPEVFAVILELTNLDVKERAEGYYDHFPPKSWNVRVQDKDGKKVLVADKDFEKGDVIYKEYPIVAALDWDLLEAGSHCAYCLKLVHKVSEYRPESDLLNTVYCSRDCYDKAKQQYHGILFTLDPLLPPDLDAEGVAADPEKRKAAQEALVAHLKSNKKLADFLVAKWVALQITIETSKVIPGSVSPAKDLPKYLDDDAPEYAIGDHLERLRFLGAEVKEEDTEILRNVFGTALPGLENSLTEDRHATTLGKMLYNAIGICYSGGRDDRPQFHERPEDQERTRTPYGTSHQVGSGLFLVSSYIQHSCEPSVRPSFTAGNHKLSLIATRAIAAGEELTMAYVDVAQHEGESAADARRRRRFELARGWRFKCECARCAAEDEGAGEADLGVTVDESKVEDAAARFEAKKAEAEAAETD
;
A
#
# COMPACT_ATOMS: atom_id res chain seq x y z
N MET A 1 24.44 4.50 47.40
CA MET A 1 25.40 3.50 46.87
C MET A 1 24.69 2.78 45.73
N SER A 2 25.32 2.84 44.55
CA SER A 2 25.17 2.06 43.31
C SER A 2 24.38 0.75 43.36
N SER A 3 23.78 0.21 42.29
CA SER A 3 23.65 0.56 40.85
C SER A 3 22.77 -0.54 40.22
N SER A 4 22.23 -0.23 39.03
CA SER A 4 21.87 -1.16 37.94
C SER A 4 20.38 -1.21 37.61
N ALA A 5 19.92 -0.16 36.93
CA ALA A 5 18.78 -0.21 36.03
C ALA A 5 19.18 -1.00 34.77
N SER A 6 18.37 -2.00 34.44
CA SER A 6 18.43 -2.82 33.22
C SER A 6 18.05 -1.97 32.01
N ARG A 7 19.02 -1.71 31.11
CA ARG A 7 18.77 -1.23 29.75
C ARG A 7 18.59 -2.44 28.85
N THR A 8 17.40 -2.59 28.27
CA THR A 8 17.12 -3.55 27.20
C THR A 8 16.39 -2.80 26.10
N SER A 9 17.16 -2.17 25.22
CA SER A 9 16.72 -1.74 23.89
C SER A 9 17.54 -2.53 22.86
N THR A 10 16.99 -2.67 21.65
CA THR A 10 17.70 -3.02 20.41
C THR A 10 17.85 -4.52 20.10
N PHE A 11 16.90 -5.12 19.38
CA PHE A 11 17.18 -6.35 18.60
C PHE A 11 16.38 -6.47 17.29
N LEU A 12 16.09 -5.35 16.61
CA LEU A 12 15.54 -5.35 15.24
C LEU A 12 16.31 -4.52 14.26
N THR A 13 17.55 -4.93 14.27
CA THR A 13 18.64 -4.28 13.63
C THR A 13 19.63 -5.41 13.34
N ILE A 14 19.19 -6.44 12.61
CA ILE A 14 20.10 -7.53 12.20
C ILE A 14 20.10 -7.79 10.69
N ALA A 15 19.00 -7.55 9.96
CA ALA A 15 19.08 -7.49 8.48
C ALA A 15 19.41 -6.08 7.97
N GLY A 16 19.04 -5.04 8.73
CA GLY A 16 19.36 -3.65 8.43
C GLY A 16 20.65 -3.15 9.11
N VAL A 17 21.04 -3.61 10.30
CA VAL A 17 22.08 -2.89 11.08
C VAL A 17 23.51 -3.24 10.80
N THR A 18 23.83 -4.37 10.20
CA THR A 18 25.20 -4.56 9.69
C THR A 18 25.51 -3.59 8.54
N VAL A 19 24.49 -3.12 7.81
CA VAL A 19 24.62 -2.07 6.78
C VAL A 19 24.33 -0.66 7.32
N LEU A 20 23.30 -0.48 8.17
CA LEU A 20 22.93 0.81 8.78
C LEU A 20 23.96 1.29 9.80
N SER A 21 24.54 0.42 10.64
CA SER A 21 25.63 0.84 11.55
C SER A 21 26.89 1.23 10.77
N GLY A 22 27.15 0.59 9.62
CA GLY A 22 28.24 0.97 8.72
C GLY A 22 28.04 2.38 8.14
N PHE A 23 26.91 2.65 7.50
CA PHE A 23 26.65 3.96 6.89
C PHE A 23 26.49 5.09 7.93
N LEU A 24 25.78 4.85 9.03
CA LEU A 24 25.47 5.86 10.02
C LEU A 24 26.68 6.15 10.93
N ALA A 25 27.39 5.11 11.39
CA ALA A 25 28.67 5.31 12.08
C ALA A 25 29.73 5.89 11.15
N TYR A 26 29.70 5.60 9.84
CA TYR A 26 30.63 6.21 8.89
C TYR A 26 30.27 7.65 8.56
N ALA A 27 29.00 8.03 8.42
CA ALA A 27 28.59 9.43 8.22
C ALA A 27 28.97 10.29 9.44
N VAL A 28 28.74 9.77 10.65
CA VAL A 28 29.16 10.39 11.91
C VAL A 28 30.68 10.41 12.06
N TYR A 29 31.38 9.31 11.76
CA TYR A 29 32.84 9.22 11.75
C TYR A 29 33.46 10.18 10.73
N PHE A 30 32.89 10.28 9.55
CA PHE A 30 33.32 11.15 8.47
C PHE A 30 33.13 12.61 8.87
N ASP A 31 31.98 13.01 9.45
CA ASP A 31 31.78 14.36 9.98
C ASP A 31 32.75 14.68 11.13
N TYR A 32 32.95 13.73 12.05
CA TYR A 32 33.92 13.87 13.14
C TYR A 32 35.36 14.05 12.62
N LYS A 33 35.78 13.21 11.68
CA LYS A 33 37.12 13.24 11.08
C LYS A 33 37.33 14.48 10.20
N ARG A 34 36.28 14.97 9.54
CA ARG A 34 36.25 16.24 8.79
C ARG A 34 36.55 17.44 9.68
N ARG A 35 35.95 17.50 10.88
CA ARG A 35 36.13 18.60 11.84
C ARG A 35 37.48 18.55 12.57
N ASN A 36 37.97 17.34 12.86
CA ASN A 36 39.06 17.16 13.85
C ASN A 36 40.40 16.65 13.28
N ASP A 37 40.46 16.08 12.06
CA ASP A 37 41.68 15.46 11.52
C ASP A 37 42.33 16.31 10.39
N ALA A 38 43.58 16.73 10.61
CA ALA A 38 44.33 17.55 9.65
C ALA A 38 44.82 16.79 8.41
N ASP A 39 45.18 15.52 8.54
CA ASP A 39 45.68 14.69 7.45
C ASP A 39 44.52 14.19 6.57
N PHE A 40 43.37 13.94 7.18
CA PHE A 40 42.13 13.67 6.46
C PHE A 40 41.71 14.86 5.58
N ARG A 41 41.76 16.09 6.12
CA ARG A 41 41.54 17.32 5.34
C ARG A 41 42.57 17.50 4.22
N LYS A 42 43.81 17.04 4.41
CA LYS A 42 44.87 17.11 3.39
C LYS A 42 44.63 16.10 2.25
N LYS A 43 44.11 14.92 2.56
CA LYS A 43 43.68 13.91 1.57
C LYS A 43 42.47 14.40 0.76
N LEU A 44 41.47 15.00 1.44
CA LEU A 44 40.35 15.72 0.80
C LEU A 44 40.81 16.83 -0.14
N ARG A 45 41.86 17.59 0.20
CA ARG A 45 42.46 18.60 -0.71
C ARG A 45 43.18 17.99 -1.93
N LYS A 46 43.61 16.74 -1.84
CA LYS A 46 44.23 16.02 -2.97
C LYS A 46 43.14 15.47 -3.90
N ASP A 47 42.06 14.96 -3.33
CA ASP A 47 40.87 14.52 -4.07
C ASP A 47 40.12 15.71 -4.68
N LYS A 48 40.11 16.88 -4.02
CA LYS A 48 39.69 18.20 -4.55
C LYS A 48 40.29 18.48 -5.93
N LYS A 49 41.60 18.29 -6.13
CA LYS A 49 42.24 18.53 -7.44
C LYS A 49 41.82 17.52 -8.51
N ARG A 50 41.39 16.32 -8.11
CA ARG A 50 40.96 15.26 -9.02
C ARG A 50 39.51 15.47 -9.46
N VAL A 51 38.65 15.90 -8.53
CA VAL A 51 37.25 16.24 -8.78
C VAL A 51 37.11 17.61 -9.45
N GLU A 52 37.93 18.62 -9.12
CA GLU A 52 37.98 19.90 -9.87
C GLU A 52 38.24 19.67 -11.37
N LYS A 53 39.14 18.74 -11.73
CA LYS A 53 39.37 18.34 -13.13
C LYS A 53 38.14 17.69 -13.81
N ALA A 54 37.30 17.00 -13.05
CA ALA A 54 36.07 16.38 -13.56
C ALA A 54 34.89 17.38 -13.60
N ALA A 55 34.78 18.26 -12.59
CA ALA A 55 33.74 19.28 -12.47
C ALA A 55 33.92 20.45 -13.46
N THR A 56 35.15 20.77 -13.86
CA THR A 56 35.41 21.78 -14.91
C THR A 56 34.86 21.35 -16.29
N ALA A 57 34.61 20.05 -16.50
CA ALA A 57 33.95 19.55 -17.70
C ALA A 57 32.40 19.60 -17.63
N SER A 58 31.83 19.82 -16.44
CA SER A 58 30.37 19.76 -16.18
C SER A 58 29.81 21.04 -15.55
N SER A 59 30.56 22.15 -15.56
CA SER A 59 30.15 23.43 -14.99
C SER A 59 29.08 24.11 -15.85
N SER A 60 27.85 23.63 -15.77
CA SER A 60 26.66 24.43 -16.09
C SER A 60 26.05 24.91 -14.78
N THR A 61 26.21 26.20 -14.48
CA THR A 61 25.23 26.90 -13.66
C THR A 61 23.87 26.65 -14.31
N VAL A 62 22.93 26.05 -13.55
CA VAL A 62 21.62 25.69 -14.08
C VAL A 62 20.92 26.98 -14.53
N ASP A 63 20.67 27.09 -15.84
CA ASP A 63 20.13 28.30 -16.44
C ASP A 63 18.61 28.34 -16.25
N PHE A 64 18.14 29.23 -15.38
CA PHE A 64 16.72 29.44 -15.09
C PHE A 64 16.05 30.45 -16.05
N THR A 65 16.71 30.88 -17.12
CA THR A 65 16.15 31.88 -18.05
C THR A 65 15.08 31.31 -19.00
N SER A 66 14.88 29.99 -19.04
CA SER A 66 14.06 29.28 -20.04
C SER A 66 12.89 28.46 -19.46
N GLY A 67 12.18 28.98 -18.46
CA GLY A 67 10.97 28.35 -17.92
C GLY A 67 10.70 28.73 -16.47
N SER A 68 9.69 28.13 -15.84
CA SER A 68 9.56 28.26 -14.40
C SER A 68 10.70 27.49 -13.71
N ARG A 69 11.12 27.95 -12.52
CA ARG A 69 12.14 27.26 -11.72
C ARG A 69 11.81 25.78 -11.53
N ALA A 70 10.55 25.48 -11.25
CA ALA A 70 10.07 24.11 -11.06
C ALA A 70 10.29 23.25 -12.32
N ASP A 71 9.97 23.77 -13.51
CA ASP A 71 10.13 23.01 -14.76
C ASP A 71 11.61 22.69 -15.05
N VAL A 72 12.51 23.64 -14.79
CA VAL A 72 13.96 23.45 -14.96
C VAL A 72 14.48 22.40 -13.98
N LEU A 73 14.06 22.46 -12.70
CA LEU A 73 14.46 21.46 -11.72
C LEU A 73 13.95 20.06 -12.09
N LYS A 74 12.68 19.94 -12.50
CA LYS A 74 12.09 18.68 -12.96
C LYS A 74 12.82 18.08 -14.15
N ALA A 75 13.15 18.89 -15.15
CA ALA A 75 13.89 18.43 -16.33
C ALA A 75 15.27 17.85 -15.97
N GLU A 76 15.97 18.47 -15.01
CA GLU A 76 17.27 17.96 -14.54
C GLU A 76 17.11 16.73 -13.64
N MET A 77 16.09 16.68 -12.79
CA MET A 77 15.74 15.50 -12.00
C MET A 77 15.44 14.28 -12.88
N ALA A 78 14.72 14.48 -13.99
CA ALA A 78 14.44 13.42 -14.95
C ALA A 78 15.73 12.83 -15.54
N LYS A 79 16.73 13.68 -15.87
CA LYS A 79 18.05 13.22 -16.31
C LYS A 79 18.76 12.42 -15.22
N ILE A 80 18.72 12.92 -13.98
CA ILE A 80 19.30 12.21 -12.83
C ILE A 80 18.67 10.82 -12.70
N ARG A 81 17.34 10.72 -12.74
CA ARG A 81 16.65 9.43 -12.61
C ARG A 81 17.01 8.44 -13.72
N ALA A 82 17.31 8.91 -14.93
CA ALA A 82 17.77 8.07 -16.03
C ALA A 82 19.22 7.55 -15.85
N GLU A 83 19.99 8.09 -14.90
CA GLU A 83 21.32 7.58 -14.57
C GLU A 83 21.22 6.19 -13.90
N PRO A 84 22.02 5.20 -14.35
CA PRO A 84 22.04 3.87 -13.75
C PRO A 84 22.53 3.94 -12.31
N LEU A 85 21.80 3.31 -11.40
CA LEU A 85 22.22 3.20 -10.01
C LEU A 85 23.13 1.98 -9.81
N PRO A 86 24.13 2.06 -8.91
CA PRO A 86 24.94 0.90 -8.55
C PRO A 86 24.06 -0.17 -7.87
N GLU A 87 24.33 -1.45 -8.16
CA GLU A 87 23.53 -2.56 -7.62
C GLU A 87 24.10 -3.07 -6.28
N GLY A 88 25.42 -3.17 -6.16
CA GLY A 88 26.09 -3.70 -4.97
C GLY A 88 26.20 -2.70 -3.82
N THR A 89 26.10 -3.17 -2.57
CA THR A 89 26.19 -2.34 -1.35
C THR A 89 27.44 -1.46 -1.34
N ARG A 90 28.60 -2.03 -1.65
CA ARG A 90 29.88 -1.30 -1.68
C ARG A 90 29.94 -0.25 -2.79
N GLU A 91 29.31 -0.51 -3.92
CA GLU A 91 29.27 0.43 -5.05
C GLU A 91 28.31 1.58 -4.75
N LYS A 92 27.19 1.29 -4.08
CA LYS A 92 26.27 2.29 -3.53
C LYS A 92 26.95 3.19 -2.50
N GLU A 93 27.74 2.62 -1.59
CA GLU A 93 28.59 3.38 -0.64
C GLU A 93 29.54 4.33 -1.37
N GLN A 94 30.27 3.81 -2.38
CA GLN A 94 31.21 4.63 -3.13
C GLN A 94 30.50 5.75 -3.89
N TYR A 95 29.41 5.45 -4.58
CA TYR A 95 28.61 6.44 -5.29
C TYR A 95 28.05 7.52 -4.35
N PHE A 96 27.51 7.12 -3.21
CA PHE A 96 27.07 8.04 -2.16
C PHE A 96 28.19 9.00 -1.76
N MET A 97 29.39 8.47 -1.47
CA MET A 97 30.53 9.28 -1.05
C MET A 97 31.01 10.24 -2.14
N GLU A 98 31.03 9.80 -3.40
CA GLU A 98 31.40 10.64 -4.54
C GLU A 98 30.44 11.82 -4.69
N GLN A 99 29.13 11.56 -4.60
CA GLN A 99 28.09 12.58 -4.74
C GLN A 99 28.04 13.53 -3.53
N ALA A 100 28.13 13.00 -2.30
CA ALA A 100 28.18 13.83 -1.10
C ALA A 100 29.42 14.76 -1.11
N THR A 101 30.60 14.23 -1.50
CA THR A 101 31.82 15.03 -1.62
C THR A 101 31.70 16.12 -2.69
N LEU A 102 31.08 15.80 -3.83
CA LEU A 102 30.82 16.77 -4.89
C LEU A 102 29.88 17.90 -4.41
N GLY A 103 28.79 17.53 -3.73
CA GLY A 103 27.86 18.48 -3.14
C GLY A 103 28.55 19.43 -2.15
N GLU A 104 29.35 18.89 -1.23
CA GLU A 104 30.12 19.69 -0.27
C GLU A 104 31.10 20.64 -0.97
N GLN A 105 31.78 20.20 -2.04
CA GLN A 105 32.69 21.05 -2.80
C GLN A 105 31.95 22.23 -3.44
N LEU A 106 30.76 21.99 -3.99
CA LEU A 106 29.93 23.03 -4.59
C LEU A 106 29.41 24.02 -3.55
N CYS A 107 29.09 23.58 -2.32
CA CYS A 107 28.76 24.48 -1.22
C CYS A 107 29.88 25.50 -0.94
N THR A 108 31.16 25.10 -1.04
CA THR A 108 32.29 26.02 -0.78
C THR A 108 32.46 27.11 -1.83
N GLN A 109 31.83 26.97 -3.01
CA GLN A 109 31.90 27.96 -4.09
C GLN A 109 30.85 29.08 -3.94
N GLY A 110 30.01 29.00 -2.92
CA GLY A 110 29.04 30.03 -2.56
C GLY A 110 27.65 29.84 -3.17
N PRO A 111 26.71 30.77 -2.91
CA PRO A 111 25.27 30.57 -3.18
C PRO A 111 24.90 30.34 -4.64
N ALA A 112 25.73 30.80 -5.60
CA ALA A 112 25.50 30.59 -7.03
C ALA A 112 25.50 29.10 -7.43
N PHE A 113 26.15 28.24 -6.62
CA PHE A 113 26.24 26.80 -6.86
C PHE A 113 25.25 26.00 -6.02
N ALA A 114 24.33 26.64 -5.28
CA ALA A 114 23.43 25.96 -4.36
C ALA A 114 22.57 24.88 -5.05
N VAL A 115 22.08 25.15 -6.26
CA VAL A 115 21.29 24.20 -7.05
C VAL A 115 22.14 23.01 -7.50
N SER A 116 23.35 23.27 -8.00
CA SER A 116 24.27 22.21 -8.42
C SER A 116 24.69 21.33 -7.22
N ALA A 117 24.93 21.95 -6.06
CA ALA A 117 25.22 21.24 -4.81
C ALA A 117 24.03 20.34 -4.40
N ALA A 118 22.82 20.89 -4.44
CA ALA A 118 21.60 20.17 -4.11
C ALA A 118 21.38 18.96 -5.03
N PHE A 119 21.67 19.05 -6.33
CA PHE A 119 21.58 17.91 -7.24
C PHE A 119 22.58 16.78 -6.92
N ALA A 120 23.77 17.12 -6.41
CA ALA A 120 24.72 16.11 -5.96
C ALA A 120 24.19 15.39 -4.69
N PHE A 121 23.66 16.14 -3.73
CA PHE A 121 23.01 15.54 -2.54
C PHE A 121 21.74 14.75 -2.89
N PHE A 122 20.97 15.18 -3.89
CA PHE A 122 19.82 14.44 -4.40
C PHE A 122 20.22 13.10 -5.05
N ARG A 123 21.35 13.06 -5.78
CA ARG A 123 21.92 11.79 -6.27
C ARG A 123 22.34 10.87 -5.12
N ALA A 124 22.92 11.42 -4.05
CA ALA A 124 23.31 10.66 -2.87
C ALA A 124 22.07 10.07 -2.16
N LEU A 125 20.96 10.83 -2.06
CA LEU A 125 19.69 10.37 -1.49
C LEU A 125 19.14 9.11 -2.20
N ARG A 126 19.31 9.00 -3.53
CA ARG A 126 18.80 7.85 -4.31
C ARG A 126 19.43 6.50 -3.97
N VAL A 127 20.59 6.49 -3.34
CA VAL A 127 21.29 5.26 -2.93
C VAL A 127 21.30 5.05 -1.42
N TYR A 128 20.75 5.99 -0.66
CA TYR A 128 20.77 5.93 0.80
C TYR A 128 19.57 5.11 1.32
N PRO A 129 19.78 4.17 2.27
CA PRO A 129 18.70 3.28 2.73
C PRO A 129 17.55 3.98 3.47
N SER A 130 17.83 5.08 4.18
CA SER A 130 16.84 5.82 4.99
C SER A 130 16.82 7.31 4.61
N PRO A 131 16.08 7.71 3.56
CA PRO A 131 16.15 9.07 3.02
C PRO A 131 15.71 10.15 4.02
N VAL A 132 14.78 9.85 4.94
CA VAL A 132 14.33 10.80 5.96
C VAL A 132 15.46 11.17 6.93
N GLU A 133 16.21 10.17 7.42
CA GLU A 133 17.37 10.40 8.29
C GLU A 133 18.45 11.24 7.60
N LEU A 134 18.73 10.94 6.32
CA LEU A 134 19.71 11.70 5.56
C LEU A 134 19.28 13.16 5.35
N ILE A 135 17.98 13.41 5.17
CA ILE A 135 17.43 14.77 5.09
C ILE A 135 17.62 15.52 6.42
N MET A 136 17.44 14.86 7.56
CA MET A 136 17.74 15.44 8.89
C MET A 136 19.22 15.78 9.06
N LEU A 137 20.09 14.87 8.62
CA LEU A 137 21.53 15.14 8.62
C LEU A 137 21.86 16.35 7.73
N TYR A 138 21.22 16.48 6.57
CA TYR A 138 21.40 17.64 5.68
C TYR A 138 20.92 18.95 6.30
N GLN A 139 19.81 18.93 7.04
CA GLN A 139 19.28 20.10 7.74
C GLN A 139 20.29 20.73 8.72
N SER A 140 21.03 19.88 9.43
CA SER A 140 22.01 20.32 10.43
C SER A 140 23.41 20.58 9.85
N SER A 141 23.74 20.03 8.68
CA SER A 141 25.11 20.02 8.15
C SER A 141 25.34 20.89 6.91
N LEU A 142 24.29 21.29 6.19
CA LEU A 142 24.40 22.04 4.93
C LEU A 142 23.99 23.52 5.08
N PRO A 143 24.47 24.42 4.20
CA PRO A 143 24.00 25.80 4.16
C PRO A 143 22.48 25.87 3.91
N PRO A 144 21.74 26.80 4.57
CA PRO A 144 20.27 26.89 4.45
C PRO A 144 19.78 27.01 3.00
N GLU A 145 20.51 27.74 2.16
CA GLU A 145 20.20 27.92 0.75
C GLU A 145 20.32 26.63 -0.08
N VAL A 146 21.19 25.70 0.30
CA VAL A 146 21.33 24.39 -0.36
C VAL A 146 20.25 23.45 0.13
N PHE A 147 20.03 23.42 1.44
CA PHE A 147 19.01 22.58 2.06
C PHE A 147 17.60 22.91 1.57
N ALA A 148 17.28 24.19 1.41
CA ALA A 148 16.00 24.63 0.83
C ALA A 148 15.76 24.05 -0.57
N VAL A 149 16.80 23.98 -1.41
CA VAL A 149 16.70 23.38 -2.74
C VAL A 149 16.58 21.85 -2.65
N ILE A 150 17.27 21.19 -1.73
CA ILE A 150 17.11 19.74 -1.51
C ILE A 150 15.66 19.40 -1.11
N LEU A 151 15.05 20.21 -0.22
CA LEU A 151 13.64 20.05 0.14
C LEU A 151 12.72 20.27 -1.06
N GLU A 152 12.96 21.32 -1.86
CA GLU A 152 12.21 21.57 -3.10
C GLU A 152 12.31 20.36 -4.07
N LEU A 153 13.51 19.84 -4.30
CA LEU A 153 13.74 18.66 -5.14
C LEU A 153 13.04 17.41 -4.60
N THR A 154 13.10 17.18 -3.29
CA THR A 154 12.48 16.00 -2.66
C THR A 154 10.96 16.07 -2.75
N ASN A 155 10.37 17.25 -2.50
CA ASN A 155 8.93 17.44 -2.61
C ASN A 155 8.44 17.33 -4.07
N LEU A 156 9.22 17.84 -5.03
CA LEU A 156 8.96 17.60 -6.45
C LEU A 156 9.08 16.12 -6.81
N ASP A 157 10.04 15.39 -6.23
CA ASP A 157 10.25 13.96 -6.48
C ASP A 157 9.09 13.11 -5.98
N VAL A 158 8.67 13.35 -4.74
CA VAL A 158 7.51 12.70 -4.12
C VAL A 158 6.26 12.99 -4.96
N LYS A 159 6.06 14.24 -5.37
CA LYS A 159 4.90 14.64 -6.17
C LYS A 159 4.89 13.99 -7.54
N GLU A 160 6.01 13.99 -8.27
CA GLU A 160 6.09 13.33 -9.58
C GLU A 160 5.94 11.82 -9.48
N ARG A 161 6.49 11.17 -8.46
CA ARG A 161 6.28 9.74 -8.24
C ARG A 161 4.82 9.43 -7.90
N ALA A 162 4.16 10.32 -7.16
CA ALA A 162 2.74 10.21 -6.83
C ALA A 162 1.84 10.39 -8.06
N GLU A 163 2.10 11.44 -8.86
CA GLU A 163 1.32 11.79 -10.05
C GLU A 163 1.60 10.83 -11.22
N GLY A 164 2.88 10.55 -11.52
CA GLY A 164 3.32 9.69 -12.61
C GLY A 164 2.95 8.21 -12.43
N TYR A 165 2.49 7.81 -11.24
CA TYR A 165 1.89 6.49 -11.03
C TYR A 165 0.73 6.23 -12.01
N TYR A 166 -0.10 7.23 -12.28
CA TYR A 166 -1.26 7.10 -13.16
C TYR A 166 -0.90 7.06 -14.65
N ASP A 167 0.36 7.32 -15.02
CA ASP A 167 0.84 7.15 -16.40
C ASP A 167 1.02 5.67 -16.78
N HIS A 168 1.14 4.81 -15.77
CA HIS A 168 1.31 3.37 -15.90
C HIS A 168 0.19 2.56 -15.25
N PHE A 169 -0.68 3.20 -14.46
CA PHE A 169 -1.81 2.57 -13.76
C PHE A 169 -3.16 3.06 -14.29
N PRO A 170 -4.08 2.14 -14.65
CA PRO A 170 -3.89 0.70 -14.86
C PRO A 170 -3.06 0.40 -16.12
N PRO A 171 -2.77 -0.86 -16.44
CA PRO A 171 -2.06 -1.19 -17.68
C PRO A 171 -2.86 -0.72 -18.89
N LYS A 172 -2.22 -0.05 -19.85
CA LYS A 172 -2.88 0.50 -21.05
C LYS A 172 -3.60 -0.56 -21.87
N SER A 173 -3.12 -1.80 -21.81
CA SER A 173 -3.75 -2.97 -22.44
C SER A 173 -5.19 -3.23 -21.97
N TRP A 174 -5.60 -2.70 -20.82
CA TRP A 174 -6.95 -2.84 -20.28
C TRP A 174 -7.92 -1.80 -20.86
N ASN A 175 -7.42 -0.83 -21.65
CA ASN A 175 -8.20 0.23 -22.30
C ASN A 175 -9.07 1.03 -21.31
N VAL A 176 -8.52 1.28 -20.13
CA VAL A 176 -9.09 2.13 -19.09
C VAL A 176 -7.96 2.91 -18.44
N ARG A 177 -8.27 4.12 -17.97
CA ARG A 177 -7.34 4.98 -17.24
C ARG A 177 -8.01 5.60 -16.03
N VAL A 178 -7.22 5.98 -15.03
CA VAL A 178 -7.71 6.80 -13.92
C VAL A 178 -7.60 8.28 -14.30
N GLN A 179 -8.65 9.05 -14.03
CA GLN A 179 -8.71 10.48 -14.33
C GLN A 179 -9.28 11.26 -13.14
N ASP A 180 -8.84 12.51 -12.95
CA ASP A 180 -9.50 13.42 -12.01
C ASP A 180 -10.82 13.93 -12.57
N LYS A 181 -11.87 13.81 -11.76
CA LYS A 181 -13.21 14.34 -12.03
C LYS A 181 -13.83 14.79 -10.71
N ASP A 182 -14.20 16.06 -10.61
CA ASP A 182 -14.85 16.66 -9.43
C ASP A 182 -14.10 16.41 -8.11
N GLY A 183 -12.77 16.50 -8.13
CA GLY A 183 -11.91 16.24 -6.97
C GLY A 183 -11.79 14.75 -6.58
N LYS A 184 -12.22 13.84 -7.46
CA LYS A 184 -12.12 12.40 -7.27
C LYS A 184 -11.33 11.74 -8.41
N LYS A 185 -10.58 10.70 -8.08
CA LYS A 185 -10.01 9.79 -9.07
C LYS A 185 -11.09 8.80 -9.48
N VAL A 186 -11.43 8.77 -10.77
CA VAL A 186 -12.44 7.89 -11.36
C VAL A 186 -11.84 7.05 -12.48
N LEU A 187 -12.43 5.88 -12.75
CA LEU A 187 -12.01 5.04 -13.87
C LEU A 187 -12.81 5.42 -15.13
N VAL A 188 -12.13 5.68 -16.24
CA VAL A 188 -12.75 6.04 -17.52
C VAL A 188 -12.31 5.09 -18.63
N ALA A 189 -13.15 4.94 -19.66
CA ALA A 189 -12.82 4.14 -20.84
C ALA A 189 -11.81 4.86 -21.76
N ASP A 190 -10.85 4.13 -22.33
CA ASP A 190 -9.94 4.65 -23.37
C ASP A 190 -10.45 4.40 -24.79
N LYS A 191 -11.47 3.56 -24.95
CA LYS A 191 -12.11 3.25 -26.21
C LYS A 191 -13.60 3.00 -26.02
N ASP A 192 -14.32 2.87 -27.12
CA ASP A 192 -15.71 2.45 -27.10
C ASP A 192 -15.84 0.97 -26.70
N PHE A 193 -16.89 0.66 -25.94
CA PHE A 193 -17.30 -0.70 -25.59
C PHE A 193 -18.77 -0.91 -25.92
N GLU A 194 -19.11 -2.11 -26.38
CA GLU A 194 -20.49 -2.54 -26.58
C GLU A 194 -21.05 -3.19 -25.32
N LYS A 195 -22.39 -3.27 -25.24
CA LYS A 195 -23.06 -3.99 -24.16
C LYS A 195 -22.62 -5.46 -24.15
N GLY A 196 -22.15 -5.94 -23.01
CA GLY A 196 -21.71 -7.31 -22.82
C GLY A 196 -20.20 -7.53 -23.01
N ASP A 197 -19.46 -6.51 -23.47
CA ASP A 197 -18.01 -6.60 -23.57
C ASP A 197 -17.37 -6.82 -22.20
N VAL A 198 -16.35 -7.69 -22.17
CA VAL A 198 -15.44 -7.82 -21.03
C VAL A 198 -14.36 -6.76 -21.18
N ILE A 199 -14.38 -5.75 -20.31
CA ILE A 199 -13.42 -4.63 -20.34
C ILE A 199 -12.04 -5.13 -19.90
N TYR A 200 -11.96 -5.72 -18.71
CA TYR A 200 -10.75 -6.36 -18.20
C TYR A 200 -11.10 -7.49 -17.23
N LYS A 201 -10.07 -8.26 -16.86
CA LYS A 201 -10.15 -9.28 -15.80
C LYS A 201 -9.12 -8.96 -14.72
N GLU A 202 -9.54 -9.04 -13.48
CA GLU A 202 -8.74 -8.66 -12.32
C GLU A 202 -8.79 -9.76 -11.26
N TYR A 203 -7.65 -10.06 -10.66
CA TYR A 203 -7.59 -10.87 -9.45
C TYR A 203 -7.50 -9.93 -8.24
N PRO A 204 -8.07 -10.29 -7.08
CA PRO A 204 -7.92 -9.46 -5.90
C PRO A 204 -6.47 -9.55 -5.39
N ILE A 205 -5.99 -8.47 -4.79
CA ILE A 205 -4.69 -8.47 -4.12
C ILE A 205 -4.73 -9.29 -2.83
N VAL A 206 -5.85 -9.19 -2.10
CA VAL A 206 -6.20 -10.04 -0.96
C VAL A 206 -7.69 -10.34 -1.00
N ALA A 207 -8.08 -11.56 -0.60
CA ALA A 207 -9.47 -11.99 -0.53
C ALA A 207 -9.73 -12.79 0.75
N ALA A 208 -10.95 -12.72 1.25
CA ALA A 208 -11.43 -13.46 2.42
C ALA A 208 -12.72 -14.21 2.06
N LEU A 209 -12.77 -15.49 2.45
CA LEU A 209 -13.93 -16.35 2.30
C LEU A 209 -14.88 -16.11 3.48
N ASP A 210 -16.19 -16.19 3.24
CA ASP A 210 -17.17 -16.12 4.33
C ASP A 210 -16.95 -17.23 5.37
N TRP A 211 -17.15 -16.89 6.64
CA TRP A 211 -16.82 -17.75 7.77
C TRP A 211 -17.56 -19.08 7.77
N ASP A 212 -18.85 -19.09 7.40
CA ASP A 212 -19.63 -20.32 7.33
C ASP A 212 -19.10 -21.27 6.24
N LEU A 213 -18.64 -20.72 5.11
CA LEU A 213 -18.03 -21.52 4.03
C LEU A 213 -16.63 -22.01 4.40
N LEU A 214 -15.87 -21.18 5.11
CA LEU A 214 -14.55 -21.52 5.63
C LEU A 214 -14.64 -22.66 6.65
N GLU A 215 -15.56 -22.56 7.62
CA GLU A 215 -15.83 -23.58 8.64
C GLU A 215 -16.35 -24.89 8.00
N ALA A 216 -17.21 -24.79 7.00
CA ALA A 216 -17.68 -25.93 6.24
C ALA A 216 -16.56 -26.61 5.40
N GLY A 217 -15.45 -25.91 5.14
CA GLY A 217 -14.38 -26.38 4.26
C GLY A 217 -14.86 -26.66 2.84
N SER A 218 -15.88 -25.93 2.39
CA SER A 218 -16.55 -26.15 1.09
C SER A 218 -15.85 -25.41 -0.06
N HIS A 219 -15.16 -24.31 0.26
CA HIS A 219 -14.49 -23.45 -0.71
C HIS A 219 -13.01 -23.28 -0.35
N CYS A 220 -12.21 -22.98 -1.37
CA CYS A 220 -10.79 -22.75 -1.24
C CYS A 220 -10.54 -21.45 -0.47
N ALA A 221 -9.77 -21.51 0.61
CA ALA A 221 -9.44 -20.33 1.44
C ALA A 221 -8.58 -19.27 0.72
N TYR A 222 -8.00 -19.62 -0.44
CA TYR A 222 -7.22 -18.72 -1.28
C TYR A 222 -8.04 -18.12 -2.44
N CYS A 223 -8.51 -18.98 -3.35
CA CYS A 223 -9.17 -18.55 -4.59
C CYS A 223 -10.70 -18.54 -4.52
N LEU A 224 -11.27 -18.91 -3.37
CA LEU A 224 -12.71 -18.99 -3.08
C LEU A 224 -13.48 -19.97 -3.99
N LYS A 225 -12.78 -20.77 -4.81
CA LYS A 225 -13.40 -21.78 -5.67
C LYS A 225 -13.99 -22.92 -4.83
N LEU A 226 -15.15 -23.43 -5.23
CA LEU A 226 -15.72 -24.65 -4.66
C LEU A 226 -14.69 -25.80 -4.72
N VAL A 227 -14.48 -26.48 -3.60
CA VAL A 227 -13.51 -27.57 -3.48
C VAL A 227 -14.22 -28.90 -3.69
N HIS A 228 -13.74 -29.68 -4.65
CA HIS A 228 -14.14 -31.07 -4.82
C HIS A 228 -13.31 -31.97 -3.90
N LYS A 229 -13.95 -32.94 -3.25
CA LYS A 229 -13.28 -33.87 -2.31
C LYS A 229 -12.05 -34.58 -2.87
N VAL A 230 -12.04 -34.88 -4.17
CA VAL A 230 -10.91 -35.54 -4.84
C VAL A 230 -9.69 -34.65 -5.05
N SER A 231 -9.86 -33.33 -4.98
CA SER A 231 -8.81 -32.32 -5.20
C SER A 231 -8.58 -31.46 -3.96
N GLU A 232 -9.14 -31.82 -2.81
CA GLU A 232 -8.95 -31.04 -1.59
C GLU A 232 -7.51 -31.19 -1.10
N TYR A 233 -6.92 -30.06 -0.70
CA TYR A 233 -5.63 -30.02 -0.03
C TYR A 233 -5.83 -29.37 1.34
N ARG A 234 -5.39 -30.07 2.39
CA ARG A 234 -5.40 -29.60 3.77
C ARG A 234 -3.96 -29.52 4.27
N PRO A 235 -3.51 -28.38 4.81
CA PRO A 235 -2.19 -28.27 5.39
C PRO A 235 -2.03 -29.20 6.60
N GLU A 236 -0.82 -29.71 6.84
CA GLU A 236 -0.51 -30.49 8.04
C GLU A 236 -0.51 -29.63 9.31
N SER A 237 -0.07 -28.38 9.19
CA SER A 237 -0.05 -27.38 10.26
C SER A 237 -0.84 -26.15 9.82
N ASP A 238 -2.02 -25.97 10.41
CA ASP A 238 -2.89 -24.81 10.18
C ASP A 238 -3.87 -24.64 11.35
N LEU A 239 -3.72 -23.54 12.09
CA LEU A 239 -4.58 -23.21 13.24
C LEU A 239 -5.98 -22.72 12.83
N LEU A 240 -6.16 -22.29 11.58
CA LEU A 240 -7.45 -21.84 11.05
C LEU A 240 -8.26 -22.99 10.43
N ASN A 241 -7.66 -24.17 10.23
CA ASN A 241 -8.28 -25.37 9.64
C ASN A 241 -8.89 -25.13 8.25
N THR A 242 -8.10 -24.51 7.38
CA THR A 242 -8.49 -24.13 6.02
C THR A 242 -8.42 -25.30 5.02
N VAL A 243 -9.14 -25.13 3.92
CA VAL A 243 -9.14 -26.05 2.78
C VAL A 243 -8.72 -25.30 1.53
N TYR A 244 -7.91 -25.95 0.70
CA TYR A 244 -7.49 -25.43 -0.60
C TYR A 244 -7.93 -26.38 -1.72
N CYS A 245 -8.18 -25.82 -2.91
CA CYS A 245 -8.51 -26.62 -4.09
C CYS A 245 -7.29 -27.28 -4.76
N SER A 246 -6.08 -26.95 -4.32
CA SER A 246 -4.81 -27.48 -4.80
C SER A 246 -3.67 -27.11 -3.86
N ARG A 247 -2.55 -27.84 -3.97
CA ARG A 247 -1.30 -27.48 -3.29
C ARG A 247 -0.77 -26.11 -3.73
N ASP A 248 -0.87 -25.76 -5.01
CA ASP A 248 -0.48 -24.44 -5.55
C ASP A 248 -1.22 -23.28 -4.85
N CYS A 249 -2.53 -23.43 -4.63
CA CYS A 249 -3.29 -22.42 -3.87
C CYS A 249 -2.82 -22.29 -2.42
N TYR A 250 -2.45 -23.41 -1.77
CA TYR A 250 -1.88 -23.36 -0.43
C TYR A 250 -0.49 -22.72 -0.43
N ASP A 251 0.39 -23.11 -1.34
CA ASP A 251 1.76 -22.58 -1.40
C ASP A 251 1.75 -21.06 -1.62
N LYS A 252 0.89 -20.56 -2.51
CA LYS A 252 0.67 -19.11 -2.70
C LYS A 252 0.13 -18.44 -1.44
N ALA A 253 -0.92 -19.00 -0.82
CA ALA A 253 -1.47 -18.45 0.41
C ALA A 253 -0.42 -18.42 1.53
N LYS A 254 0.34 -19.50 1.69
CA LYS A 254 1.39 -19.68 2.70
C LYS A 254 2.48 -18.63 2.55
N GLN A 255 3.00 -18.46 1.33
CA GLN A 255 4.02 -17.46 1.02
C GLN A 255 3.53 -16.03 1.22
N GLN A 256 2.27 -15.76 0.86
CA GLN A 256 1.70 -14.40 0.90
C GLN A 256 1.31 -13.97 2.32
N TYR A 257 0.52 -14.76 3.05
CA TYR A 257 -0.03 -14.33 4.34
C TYR A 257 -0.27 -15.47 5.33
N HIS A 258 -0.62 -16.66 4.86
CA HIS A 258 -1.11 -17.74 5.72
C HIS A 258 0.03 -18.33 6.57
N GLY A 259 1.27 -18.32 6.06
CA GLY A 259 2.44 -18.82 6.79
C GLY A 259 2.67 -18.08 8.11
N ILE A 260 2.68 -16.75 8.07
CA ILE A 260 2.89 -15.93 9.27
C ILE A 260 1.66 -15.91 10.18
N LEU A 261 0.44 -15.92 9.62
CA LEU A 261 -0.79 -15.77 10.40
C LEU A 261 -1.26 -17.07 11.09
N PHE A 262 -1.06 -18.25 10.48
CA PHE A 262 -1.74 -19.48 10.91
C PHE A 262 -0.85 -20.74 10.93
N THR A 263 0.44 -20.62 10.60
CA THR A 263 1.39 -21.74 10.66
C THR A 263 2.53 -21.46 11.63
N LEU A 264 3.07 -22.54 12.21
CA LEU A 264 4.25 -22.48 13.09
C LEU A 264 5.57 -22.52 12.32
N ASP A 265 5.52 -22.48 10.99
CA ASP A 265 6.74 -22.49 10.17
C ASP A 265 7.59 -21.25 10.44
N PRO A 266 8.91 -21.39 10.57
CA PRO A 266 9.81 -20.27 10.79
C PRO A 266 9.80 -19.34 9.58
N LEU A 267 9.86 -18.03 9.83
CA LEU A 267 9.91 -17.02 8.76
C LEU A 267 11.30 -16.93 8.12
N LEU A 268 12.34 -17.25 8.88
CA LEU A 268 13.74 -17.27 8.44
C LEU A 268 14.20 -18.71 8.15
N PRO A 269 15.03 -18.92 7.11
CA PRO A 269 15.78 -20.17 6.94
C PRO A 269 16.66 -20.48 8.16
N PRO A 270 16.90 -21.77 8.49
CA PRO A 270 17.70 -22.17 9.67
C PRO A 270 19.10 -21.53 9.74
N ASP A 271 19.74 -21.33 8.59
CA ASP A 271 21.09 -20.74 8.50
C ASP A 271 21.14 -19.25 8.90
N LEU A 272 20.01 -18.54 8.79
CA LEU A 272 19.86 -17.14 9.21
C LEU A 272 19.33 -17.01 10.64
N ASP A 273 18.95 -18.13 11.25
CA ASP A 273 18.46 -18.21 12.62
C ASP A 273 19.54 -18.70 13.61
N ALA A 274 20.80 -18.69 13.18
CA ALA A 274 21.95 -19.23 13.91
C ALA A 274 22.22 -18.55 15.27
N GLU A 275 21.64 -17.37 15.51
CA GLU A 275 21.72 -16.64 16.79
C GLU A 275 20.57 -16.94 17.77
N GLY A 276 19.63 -17.83 17.41
CA GLY A 276 18.50 -18.16 18.27
C GLY A 276 17.46 -17.04 18.37
N VAL A 277 17.28 -16.27 17.29
CA VAL A 277 16.19 -15.29 17.13
C VAL A 277 14.85 -15.99 16.85
N ALA A 278 14.90 -17.32 16.66
CA ALA A 278 13.81 -18.24 16.47
C ALA A 278 12.60 -17.88 17.34
N ALA A 279 11.45 -17.74 16.67
CA ALA A 279 10.16 -17.63 17.31
C ALA A 279 9.99 -18.75 18.34
N ASP A 280 9.80 -18.40 19.62
CA ASP A 280 9.36 -19.34 20.65
C ASP A 280 8.06 -20.02 20.17
N PRO A 281 8.09 -21.33 19.87
CA PRO A 281 6.95 -22.00 19.22
C PRO A 281 5.68 -21.96 20.06
N GLU A 282 5.80 -21.96 21.39
CA GLU A 282 4.65 -21.91 22.29
C GLU A 282 4.02 -20.51 22.28
N LYS A 283 4.84 -19.45 22.35
CA LYS A 283 4.36 -18.07 22.27
C LYS A 283 3.75 -17.76 20.91
N ARG A 284 4.38 -18.22 19.83
CA ARG A 284 3.87 -18.06 18.47
C ARG A 284 2.51 -18.73 18.31
N LYS A 285 2.39 -19.97 18.80
CA LYS A 285 1.12 -20.70 18.78
C LYS A 285 0.04 -19.96 19.57
N ALA A 286 0.33 -19.50 20.78
CA ALA A 286 -0.63 -18.77 21.61
C ALA A 286 -1.11 -17.46 20.93
N ALA A 287 -0.21 -16.71 20.30
CA ALA A 287 -0.56 -15.49 19.56
C ALA A 287 -1.47 -15.79 18.36
N GLN A 288 -1.16 -16.84 17.58
CA GLN A 288 -1.98 -17.24 16.44
C GLN A 288 -3.34 -17.81 16.88
N GLU A 289 -3.41 -18.56 17.99
CA GLU A 289 -4.68 -19.02 18.57
C GLU A 289 -5.56 -17.85 19.03
N ALA A 290 -4.97 -16.81 19.64
CA ALA A 290 -5.67 -15.59 20.00
C ALA A 290 -6.25 -14.87 18.76
N LEU A 291 -5.47 -14.78 17.67
CA LEU A 291 -5.95 -14.23 16.39
C LEU A 291 -7.11 -15.06 15.82
N VAL A 292 -7.00 -16.39 15.80
CA VAL A 292 -8.08 -17.27 15.31
C VAL A 292 -9.35 -17.10 16.15
N ALA A 293 -9.22 -17.01 17.47
CA ALA A 293 -10.35 -16.79 18.37
C ALA A 293 -11.02 -15.43 18.12
N HIS A 294 -10.23 -14.36 17.98
CA HIS A 294 -10.72 -13.01 17.68
C HIS A 294 -11.44 -12.95 16.33
N LEU A 295 -10.85 -13.49 15.27
CA LEU A 295 -11.46 -13.48 13.94
C LEU A 295 -12.78 -14.29 13.91
N LYS A 296 -12.86 -15.42 14.63
CA LYS A 296 -14.07 -16.23 14.74
C LYS A 296 -15.17 -15.59 15.60
N SER A 297 -14.82 -14.75 16.57
CA SER A 297 -15.80 -14.05 17.40
C SER A 297 -16.37 -12.82 16.69
N ASN A 298 -15.52 -12.05 16.00
CA ASN A 298 -15.91 -10.83 15.28
C ASN A 298 -16.60 -11.14 13.94
N LYS A 299 -16.13 -12.16 13.22
CA LYS A 299 -16.68 -12.63 11.92
C LYS A 299 -16.76 -11.58 10.80
N LYS A 300 -16.15 -10.41 10.96
CA LYS A 300 -16.03 -9.39 9.91
C LYS A 300 -14.94 -9.79 8.91
N LEU A 301 -15.21 -9.65 7.62
CA LEU A 301 -14.21 -9.98 6.60
C LEU A 301 -13.15 -8.89 6.45
N ALA A 302 -13.49 -7.63 6.73
CA ALA A 302 -12.58 -6.50 6.63
C ALA A 302 -11.38 -6.66 7.57
N ASP A 303 -11.60 -7.07 8.82
CA ASP A 303 -10.51 -7.37 9.76
C ASP A 303 -9.63 -8.52 9.26
N PHE A 304 -10.24 -9.54 8.64
CA PHE A 304 -9.47 -10.63 8.03
C PHE A 304 -8.67 -10.15 6.80
N LEU A 305 -9.24 -9.27 5.97
CA LEU A 305 -8.54 -8.65 4.85
C LEU A 305 -7.38 -7.77 5.31
N VAL A 306 -7.54 -7.02 6.41
CA VAL A 306 -6.46 -6.24 7.04
C VAL A 306 -5.34 -7.17 7.48
N ALA A 307 -5.64 -8.24 8.23
CA ALA A 307 -4.63 -9.19 8.68
C ALA A 307 -3.84 -9.78 7.50
N LYS A 308 -4.53 -10.22 6.44
CA LYS A 308 -3.91 -10.73 5.21
C LYS A 308 -3.06 -9.68 4.50
N TRP A 309 -3.54 -8.44 4.44
CA TRP A 309 -2.82 -7.34 3.81
C TRP A 309 -1.51 -7.01 4.53
N VAL A 310 -1.56 -6.84 5.86
CA VAL A 310 -0.37 -6.51 6.66
C VAL A 310 0.64 -7.65 6.57
N ALA A 311 0.19 -8.90 6.66
CA ALA A 311 1.03 -10.08 6.46
C ALA A 311 1.69 -10.10 5.07
N LEU A 312 0.95 -9.76 4.00
CA LEU A 312 1.49 -9.67 2.64
C LEU A 312 2.58 -8.59 2.50
N GLN A 313 2.39 -7.42 3.12
CA GLN A 313 3.40 -6.38 3.13
C GLN A 313 4.67 -6.85 3.84
N ILE A 314 4.52 -7.46 5.02
CA ILE A 314 5.62 -8.02 5.80
C ILE A 314 6.38 -9.06 4.97
N THR A 315 5.70 -10.06 4.40
CA THR A 315 6.36 -11.16 3.68
C THR A 315 7.09 -10.67 2.43
N ILE A 316 6.55 -9.67 1.71
CA ILE A 316 7.24 -9.02 0.59
C ILE A 316 8.52 -8.32 1.07
N GLU A 317 8.45 -7.46 2.08
CA GLU A 317 9.62 -6.72 2.56
C GLU A 317 10.68 -7.64 3.19
N THR A 318 10.25 -8.64 3.95
CA THR A 318 11.13 -9.67 4.50
C THR A 318 11.84 -10.47 3.41
N SER A 319 11.17 -10.77 2.29
CA SER A 319 11.81 -11.49 1.17
C SER A 319 12.94 -10.71 0.49
N LYS A 320 12.91 -9.37 0.52
CA LYS A 320 13.96 -8.53 -0.09
C LYS A 320 15.29 -8.63 0.67
N VAL A 321 15.25 -8.96 1.95
CA VAL A 321 16.43 -9.02 2.82
C VAL A 321 16.95 -10.44 3.07
N ILE A 322 16.18 -11.48 2.72
CA ILE A 322 16.58 -12.88 2.86
C ILE A 322 17.20 -13.37 1.54
N PRO A 323 18.52 -13.67 1.51
CA PRO A 323 19.18 -14.19 0.31
C PRO A 323 18.54 -15.50 -0.18
N GLY A 324 18.25 -15.57 -1.48
CA GLY A 324 17.68 -16.77 -2.11
C GLY A 324 16.20 -17.00 -1.84
N SER A 325 15.52 -16.13 -1.08
CA SER A 325 14.08 -16.25 -0.89
C SER A 325 13.31 -15.90 -2.16
N VAL A 326 12.18 -16.60 -2.38
CA VAL A 326 11.26 -16.28 -3.47
C VAL A 326 10.30 -15.21 -2.97
N SER A 327 10.34 -14.03 -3.59
CA SER A 327 9.41 -12.96 -3.24
C SER A 327 7.97 -13.32 -3.60
N PRO A 328 7.01 -13.21 -2.66
CA PRO A 328 5.59 -13.42 -2.93
C PRO A 328 5.04 -12.49 -4.01
N ALA A 329 5.72 -11.36 -4.27
CA ALA A 329 5.33 -10.39 -5.28
C ALA A 329 5.33 -10.96 -6.70
N LYS A 330 6.09 -12.05 -6.95
CA LYS A 330 6.13 -12.73 -8.26
C LYS A 330 4.79 -13.38 -8.65
N ASP A 331 4.02 -13.82 -7.66
CA ASP A 331 2.72 -14.44 -7.85
C ASP A 331 1.55 -13.46 -7.72
N LEU A 332 1.83 -12.18 -7.41
CA LEU A 332 0.82 -11.15 -7.36
C LEU A 332 0.42 -10.69 -8.77
N PRO A 333 -0.84 -10.29 -8.96
CA PRO A 333 -1.25 -9.71 -10.23
C PRO A 333 -0.49 -8.41 -10.50
N LYS A 334 -0.12 -8.17 -11.76
CA LYS A 334 0.48 -6.91 -12.20
C LYS A 334 -0.61 -5.92 -12.58
N TYR A 335 -0.53 -4.71 -12.01
CA TYR A 335 -1.50 -3.62 -12.26
C TYR A 335 -0.84 -2.38 -12.88
N LEU A 336 0.42 -2.49 -13.28
CA LEU A 336 1.17 -1.45 -13.95
C LEU A 336 1.65 -1.96 -15.31
N ASP A 337 1.90 -1.05 -16.25
CA ASP A 337 2.65 -1.35 -17.47
C ASP A 337 4.03 -1.97 -17.15
N ASP A 338 4.55 -2.84 -18.02
CA ASP A 338 5.82 -3.55 -17.77
C ASP A 338 7.05 -2.62 -17.73
N ASP A 339 6.94 -1.40 -18.26
CA ASP A 339 7.97 -0.35 -18.24
C ASP A 339 7.85 0.60 -17.03
N ALA A 340 6.91 0.35 -16.13
CA ALA A 340 6.68 1.19 -14.98
C ALA A 340 7.87 1.18 -13.99
N PRO A 341 8.13 2.31 -13.32
CA PRO A 341 9.02 2.34 -12.15
C PRO A 341 8.59 1.34 -11.07
N GLU A 342 9.51 0.98 -10.17
CA GLU A 342 9.17 0.12 -9.04
C GLU A 342 8.25 0.86 -8.05
N TYR A 343 7.01 0.37 -7.94
CA TYR A 343 6.04 0.75 -6.93
C TYR A 343 5.82 -0.44 -6.00
N ALA A 344 5.85 -0.17 -4.70
CA ALA A 344 5.52 -1.17 -3.69
C ALA A 344 4.01 -1.43 -3.70
N ILE A 345 3.60 -2.60 -3.21
CA ILE A 345 2.18 -2.93 -3.06
C ILE A 345 1.45 -1.89 -2.19
N GLY A 346 2.15 -1.30 -1.21
CA GLY A 346 1.65 -0.22 -0.36
C GLY A 346 1.27 1.04 -1.13
N ASP A 347 2.02 1.38 -2.19
CA ASP A 347 1.78 2.58 -3.00
C ASP A 347 0.38 2.53 -3.64
N HIS A 348 -0.04 1.35 -4.10
CA HIS A 348 -1.39 1.18 -4.65
C HIS A 348 -2.48 1.45 -3.61
N LEU A 349 -2.31 0.90 -2.39
CA LEU A 349 -3.30 1.03 -1.33
C LEU A 349 -3.41 2.47 -0.82
N GLU A 350 -2.31 3.20 -0.69
CA GLU A 350 -2.25 4.61 -0.24
C GLU A 350 -3.13 5.55 -1.07
N ARG A 351 -3.29 5.25 -2.35
CA ARG A 351 -4.07 6.06 -3.30
C ARG A 351 -5.58 5.80 -3.25
N LEU A 352 -6.01 4.75 -2.55
CA LEU A 352 -7.43 4.40 -2.47
C LEU A 352 -8.15 5.27 -1.45
N ARG A 353 -9.41 5.58 -1.77
CA ARG A 353 -10.33 6.23 -0.83
C ARG A 353 -10.59 5.33 0.37
N PHE A 354 -10.87 5.93 1.53
CA PHE A 354 -11.15 5.20 2.75
C PHE A 354 -12.16 5.90 3.65
N LEU A 355 -12.79 5.13 4.54
CA LEU A 355 -13.64 5.65 5.60
C LEU A 355 -12.83 5.90 6.86
N GLY A 356 -13.22 6.89 7.67
CA GLY A 356 -12.72 6.99 9.04
C GLY A 356 -13.23 5.79 9.84
N ALA A 357 -12.35 4.82 10.11
CA ALA A 357 -12.65 3.66 10.93
C ALA A 357 -11.98 3.82 12.31
N GLU A 358 -12.56 3.19 13.31
CA GLU A 358 -11.99 3.07 14.65
C GLU A 358 -11.63 1.60 14.88
N VAL A 359 -10.49 1.38 15.52
CA VAL A 359 -10.01 0.05 15.91
C VAL A 359 -9.81 0.04 17.42
N LYS A 360 -10.06 -1.10 18.06
CA LYS A 360 -9.69 -1.25 19.47
C LYS A 360 -8.19 -1.50 19.57
N GLU A 361 -7.58 -1.00 20.65
CA GLU A 361 -6.18 -1.26 20.97
C GLU A 361 -5.91 -2.77 21.00
N GLU A 362 -6.79 -3.55 21.65
CA GLU A 362 -6.72 -5.01 21.72
C GLU A 362 -6.65 -5.69 20.33
N ASP A 363 -7.44 -5.24 19.36
CA ASP A 363 -7.47 -5.81 18.01
C ASP A 363 -6.13 -5.60 17.30
N THR A 364 -5.52 -4.44 17.54
CA THR A 364 -4.19 -4.09 17.02
C THR A 364 -3.10 -4.92 17.72
N GLU A 365 -3.16 -5.04 19.04
CA GLU A 365 -2.21 -5.83 19.84
C GLU A 365 -2.20 -7.29 19.45
N ILE A 366 -3.36 -7.89 19.16
CA ILE A 366 -3.45 -9.29 18.70
C ILE A 366 -2.62 -9.51 17.43
N LEU A 367 -2.75 -8.63 16.43
CA LEU A 367 -1.97 -8.71 15.19
C LEU A 367 -0.49 -8.44 15.43
N ARG A 368 -0.17 -7.40 16.21
CA ARG A 368 1.21 -7.05 16.58
C ARG A 368 1.91 -8.22 17.27
N ASN A 369 1.23 -8.92 18.17
CA ASN A 369 1.74 -10.09 18.86
C ASN A 369 1.99 -11.27 17.90
N VAL A 370 1.10 -11.52 16.93
CA VAL A 370 1.34 -12.53 15.89
C VAL A 370 2.60 -12.22 15.08
N PHE A 371 2.78 -10.96 14.69
CA PHE A 371 3.96 -10.56 13.92
C PHE A 371 5.24 -10.59 14.76
N GLY A 372 5.23 -10.00 15.96
CA GLY A 372 6.40 -9.95 16.84
C GLY A 372 6.85 -11.32 17.36
N THR A 373 5.91 -12.25 17.60
CA THR A 373 6.27 -13.64 17.90
C THR A 373 6.76 -14.39 16.68
N ALA A 374 6.43 -13.95 15.45
CA ALA A 374 6.91 -14.59 14.24
C ALA A 374 8.36 -14.23 13.90
N LEU A 375 8.71 -12.97 14.10
CA LEU A 375 10.06 -12.45 14.11
C LEU A 375 9.97 -11.17 14.97
N PRO A 376 10.77 -11.04 16.05
CA PRO A 376 10.75 -9.83 16.88
C PRO A 376 10.75 -8.59 15.99
N GLY A 377 10.11 -7.49 16.39
CA GLY A 377 10.06 -6.17 15.75
C GLY A 377 9.12 -6.01 14.60
N LEU A 378 8.61 -7.11 14.06
CA LEU A 378 7.50 -7.03 13.16
C LEU A 378 6.24 -6.52 13.86
N GLU A 379 6.17 -6.51 15.20
CA GLU A 379 5.11 -5.80 15.94
C GLU A 379 5.06 -4.29 15.63
N ASN A 380 6.14 -3.69 15.12
CA ASN A 380 6.17 -2.27 14.73
C ASN A 380 5.65 -2.05 13.29
N SER A 381 5.31 -3.13 12.58
CA SER A 381 4.76 -3.04 11.22
C SER A 381 3.35 -2.44 11.19
N LEU A 382 2.66 -2.42 12.34
CA LEU A 382 1.29 -1.96 12.48
C LEU A 382 1.15 -1.04 13.69
N THR A 383 0.81 0.22 13.43
CA THR A 383 0.32 1.18 14.44
C THR A 383 -1.21 1.21 14.42
N GLU A 384 -1.85 1.74 15.46
CA GLU A 384 -3.31 1.89 15.51
C GLU A 384 -3.84 2.75 14.35
N ASP A 385 -3.20 3.89 14.06
CA ASP A 385 -3.59 4.75 12.94
C ASP A 385 -3.48 4.04 11.58
N ARG A 386 -2.42 3.24 11.39
CA ARG A 386 -2.25 2.44 10.17
C ARG A 386 -3.28 1.33 10.11
N HIS A 387 -3.63 0.72 11.24
CA HIS A 387 -4.68 -0.29 11.33
C HIS A 387 -6.04 0.30 10.96
N ALA A 388 -6.45 1.39 11.63
CA ALA A 388 -7.68 2.13 11.35
C ALA A 388 -7.77 2.56 9.88
N THR A 389 -6.71 3.14 9.33
CA THR A 389 -6.68 3.58 7.93
C THR A 389 -6.81 2.40 6.97
N THR A 390 -6.12 1.28 7.24
CA THR A 390 -6.20 0.06 6.42
C THR A 390 -7.61 -0.56 6.49
N LEU A 391 -8.20 -0.63 7.69
CA LEU A 391 -9.57 -1.08 7.88
C LEU A 391 -10.56 -0.21 7.11
N GLY A 392 -10.43 1.12 7.21
CA GLY A 392 -11.23 2.08 6.46
C GLY A 392 -11.15 1.90 4.95
N LYS A 393 -10.00 1.46 4.42
CA LYS A 393 -9.83 1.12 3.00
C LYS A 393 -10.53 -0.17 2.63
N MET A 394 -10.46 -1.20 3.48
CA MET A 394 -11.18 -2.45 3.23
C MET A 394 -12.68 -2.21 3.24
N LEU A 395 -13.21 -1.49 4.23
CA LEU A 395 -14.62 -1.12 4.34
C LEU A 395 -15.10 -0.31 3.13
N TYR A 396 -14.27 0.64 2.65
CA TYR A 396 -14.66 1.43 1.49
C TYR A 396 -14.58 0.64 0.19
N ASN A 397 -13.57 -0.21 -0.03
CA ASN A 397 -13.20 -0.73 -1.36
C ASN A 397 -13.47 -2.22 -1.60
N ALA A 398 -13.69 -3.05 -0.57
CA ALA A 398 -13.87 -4.47 -0.77
C ALA A 398 -15.10 -4.77 -1.66
N ILE A 399 -14.88 -5.59 -2.69
CA ILE A 399 -15.93 -6.04 -3.62
C ILE A 399 -16.43 -7.40 -3.17
N GLY A 400 -17.75 -7.55 -3.04
CA GLY A 400 -18.39 -8.81 -2.71
C GLY A 400 -18.31 -9.79 -3.88
N ILE A 401 -17.79 -10.99 -3.62
CA ILE A 401 -17.59 -12.03 -4.64
C ILE A 401 -18.85 -12.88 -4.70
N CYS A 402 -19.62 -12.76 -5.79
CA CYS A 402 -20.90 -13.45 -5.97
C CYS A 402 -20.85 -14.30 -7.25
N TYR A 403 -20.94 -15.63 -7.13
CA TYR A 403 -21.03 -16.52 -8.29
C TYR A 403 -22.46 -16.56 -8.82
N SER A 404 -22.65 -16.42 -10.13
CA SER A 404 -23.92 -16.68 -10.81
C SER A 404 -25.17 -16.00 -10.18
N GLY A 405 -25.04 -14.78 -9.66
CA GLY A 405 -26.14 -14.07 -8.99
C GLY A 405 -26.05 -14.05 -7.46
N GLY A 406 -25.08 -14.77 -6.90
CA GLY A 406 -24.87 -14.89 -5.46
C GLY A 406 -25.52 -16.13 -4.87
N ARG A 407 -25.40 -16.28 -3.55
CA ARG A 407 -25.94 -17.40 -2.76
C ARG A 407 -27.10 -16.93 -1.89
N ASP A 408 -28.02 -17.82 -1.53
CA ASP A 408 -29.19 -17.49 -0.69
C ASP A 408 -29.09 -18.08 0.73
N ASP A 409 -28.06 -18.88 1.00
CA ASP A 409 -27.84 -19.61 2.24
C ASP A 409 -26.83 -18.95 3.18
N ARG A 410 -26.45 -17.68 2.92
CA ARG A 410 -25.58 -16.93 3.84
C ARG A 410 -26.34 -16.65 5.14
N PRO A 411 -25.76 -16.93 6.33
CA PRO A 411 -26.41 -16.65 7.60
C PRO A 411 -26.82 -15.17 7.74
N GLN A 412 -28.00 -14.93 8.31
CA GLN A 412 -28.49 -13.58 8.54
C GLN A 412 -27.66 -12.85 9.61
N PHE A 413 -27.42 -11.56 9.39
CA PHE A 413 -26.78 -10.70 10.37
C PHE A 413 -27.77 -10.34 11.49
N HIS A 414 -27.37 -10.55 12.74
CA HIS A 414 -28.17 -10.14 13.92
C HIS A 414 -27.81 -8.74 14.44
N GLU A 415 -26.80 -8.11 13.85
CA GLU A 415 -26.32 -6.80 14.23
C GLU A 415 -27.26 -5.70 13.73
N ARG A 416 -27.18 -4.52 14.37
CA ARG A 416 -27.90 -3.35 13.91
C ARG A 416 -27.44 -2.97 12.50
N PRO A 417 -28.31 -2.47 11.62
CA PRO A 417 -27.97 -2.17 10.23
C PRO A 417 -26.75 -1.25 10.04
N GLU A 418 -26.49 -0.36 10.99
CA GLU A 418 -25.32 0.54 11.04
C GLU A 418 -24.00 -0.14 11.38
N ASP A 419 -24.04 -1.28 12.08
CA ASP A 419 -22.86 -2.06 12.49
C ASP A 419 -22.53 -3.17 11.48
N GLN A 420 -23.43 -3.44 10.54
CA GLN A 420 -23.25 -4.47 9.52
C GLN A 420 -22.17 -4.07 8.51
N GLU A 421 -21.23 -4.98 8.30
CA GLU A 421 -20.23 -4.84 7.24
C GLU A 421 -20.90 -4.81 5.86
N ARG A 422 -20.44 -3.90 5.00
CA ARG A 422 -20.92 -3.78 3.61
C ARG A 422 -19.76 -4.00 2.65
N THR A 423 -20.07 -4.61 1.51
CA THR A 423 -19.13 -4.80 0.41
C THR A 423 -19.78 -4.29 -0.87
N ARG A 424 -18.97 -3.86 -1.83
CA ARG A 424 -19.47 -3.35 -3.11
C ARG A 424 -19.95 -4.54 -3.94
N THR A 425 -21.27 -4.70 -4.10
CA THR A 425 -21.83 -5.74 -4.96
C THR A 425 -23.24 -5.39 -5.42
N PRO A 426 -23.57 -5.61 -6.71
CA PRO A 426 -24.92 -5.39 -7.22
C PRO A 426 -25.96 -6.38 -6.68
N TYR A 427 -25.52 -7.45 -5.98
CA TYR A 427 -26.41 -8.48 -5.43
C TYR A 427 -26.70 -8.27 -3.93
N GLY A 428 -26.12 -7.24 -3.31
CA GLY A 428 -26.17 -7.04 -1.86
C GLY A 428 -25.21 -7.95 -1.10
N THR A 429 -24.70 -7.45 0.04
CA THR A 429 -23.70 -8.15 0.85
C THR A 429 -24.16 -9.57 1.23
N SER A 430 -25.44 -9.77 1.53
CA SER A 430 -26.00 -11.07 1.94
C SER A 430 -25.82 -12.21 0.93
N HIS A 431 -25.46 -11.93 -0.32
CA HIS A 431 -25.39 -12.95 -1.37
C HIS A 431 -23.97 -13.33 -1.80
N GLN A 432 -22.93 -12.79 -1.15
CA GLN A 432 -21.54 -13.12 -1.51
C GLN A 432 -21.10 -14.48 -0.92
N VAL A 433 -20.02 -15.04 -1.47
CA VAL A 433 -19.25 -16.15 -0.87
C VAL A 433 -18.04 -15.65 -0.09
N GLY A 434 -17.71 -14.37 -0.23
CA GLY A 434 -16.55 -13.72 0.37
C GLY A 434 -16.35 -12.34 -0.25
N SER A 435 -15.23 -11.70 0.04
CA SER A 435 -14.89 -10.38 -0.51
C SER A 435 -13.40 -10.28 -0.84
N GLY A 436 -13.04 -9.31 -1.67
CA GLY A 436 -11.64 -9.05 -2.01
C GLY A 436 -11.38 -7.60 -2.35
N LEU A 437 -10.12 -7.19 -2.22
CA LEU A 437 -9.64 -5.87 -2.62
C LEU A 437 -9.10 -5.94 -4.05
N PHE A 438 -9.72 -5.19 -4.96
CA PHE A 438 -9.38 -5.11 -6.38
C PHE A 438 -8.88 -3.71 -6.70
N LEU A 439 -7.57 -3.55 -6.91
CA LEU A 439 -6.91 -2.25 -6.94
C LEU A 439 -7.43 -1.34 -8.05
N VAL A 440 -7.64 -1.87 -9.26
CA VAL A 440 -8.15 -1.09 -10.40
C VAL A 440 -9.65 -0.85 -10.24
N SER A 441 -10.42 -1.88 -9.91
CA SER A 441 -11.87 -1.76 -9.73
C SER A 441 -12.28 -0.89 -8.52
N SER A 442 -11.35 -0.57 -7.61
CA SER A 442 -11.58 0.35 -6.49
C SER A 442 -11.85 1.79 -6.93
N TYR A 443 -11.42 2.19 -8.14
CA TYR A 443 -11.65 3.53 -8.72
C TYR A 443 -13.03 3.70 -9.37
N ILE A 444 -13.79 2.62 -9.55
CA ILE A 444 -15.13 2.66 -10.16
C ILE A 444 -16.13 3.21 -9.14
N GLN A 445 -16.76 4.34 -9.48
CA GLN A 445 -17.73 4.99 -8.60
C GLN A 445 -19.10 4.31 -8.62
N HIS A 446 -19.92 4.65 -7.62
CA HIS A 446 -21.29 4.14 -7.56
C HIS A 446 -22.22 4.85 -8.56
N SER A 447 -23.09 4.07 -9.21
CA SER A 447 -24.34 4.58 -9.82
C SER A 447 -25.48 3.58 -9.60
N CYS A 448 -26.71 4.08 -9.39
CA CYS A 448 -27.90 3.23 -9.39
C CYS A 448 -28.36 2.81 -10.81
N GLU A 449 -27.71 3.39 -11.83
CA GLU A 449 -27.79 3.00 -13.23
C GLU A 449 -26.36 2.81 -13.76
N PRO A 450 -25.72 1.68 -13.40
CA PRO A 450 -24.30 1.48 -13.63
C PRO A 450 -23.99 1.21 -15.11
N SER A 451 -22.84 1.68 -15.59
CA SER A 451 -22.31 1.34 -16.93
C SER A 451 -21.58 -0.01 -16.97
N VAL A 452 -21.16 -0.53 -15.82
CA VAL A 452 -20.43 -1.79 -15.70
C VAL A 452 -20.92 -2.63 -14.52
N ARG A 453 -20.68 -3.94 -14.57
CA ARG A 453 -20.91 -4.86 -13.45
C ARG A 453 -19.73 -5.81 -13.23
N PRO A 454 -19.34 -6.09 -11.98
CA PRO A 454 -18.41 -7.18 -11.69
C PRO A 454 -19.09 -8.54 -11.93
N SER A 455 -18.33 -9.51 -12.43
CA SER A 455 -18.83 -10.86 -12.72
C SER A 455 -17.78 -11.92 -12.43
N PHE A 456 -18.14 -12.97 -11.69
CA PHE A 456 -17.25 -14.04 -11.25
C PHE A 456 -17.57 -15.38 -11.94
N THR A 457 -17.57 -15.38 -13.28
CA THR A 457 -18.02 -16.53 -14.09
C THR A 457 -17.09 -17.74 -14.03
N ALA A 458 -15.85 -17.56 -13.58
CA ALA A 458 -14.90 -18.65 -13.39
C ALA A 458 -15.15 -19.48 -12.11
N GLY A 459 -16.14 -19.09 -11.29
CA GLY A 459 -16.43 -19.76 -10.02
C GLY A 459 -15.27 -19.64 -9.02
N ASN A 460 -14.52 -18.55 -9.09
CA ASN A 460 -13.42 -18.20 -8.20
C ASN A 460 -13.39 -16.68 -8.01
N HIS A 461 -12.44 -16.17 -7.23
CA HIS A 461 -12.31 -14.74 -6.93
C HIS A 461 -11.90 -13.85 -8.12
N LYS A 462 -11.79 -14.36 -9.36
CA LYS A 462 -11.39 -13.57 -10.54
C LYS A 462 -12.57 -12.74 -11.04
N LEU A 463 -12.44 -11.43 -10.94
CA LEU A 463 -13.40 -10.46 -11.47
C LEU A 463 -13.25 -10.36 -12.99
N SER A 464 -14.39 -10.39 -13.70
CA SER A 464 -14.51 -9.91 -15.09
C SER A 464 -15.43 -8.70 -15.06
N LEU A 465 -14.92 -7.53 -15.47
CA LEU A 465 -15.72 -6.31 -15.53
C LEU A 465 -16.47 -6.28 -16.86
N ILE A 466 -17.81 -6.27 -16.81
CA ILE A 466 -18.66 -6.39 -18.00
C ILE A 466 -19.45 -5.10 -18.21
N ALA A 467 -19.43 -4.56 -19.43
CA ALA A 467 -20.25 -3.43 -19.81
C ALA A 467 -21.75 -3.80 -19.81
N THR A 468 -22.59 -3.01 -19.12
CA THR A 468 -24.04 -3.24 -19.01
C THR A 468 -24.83 -2.55 -20.13
N ARG A 469 -24.19 -1.60 -20.81
CA ARG A 469 -24.65 -0.83 -21.97
C ARG A 469 -23.46 -0.44 -22.84
N ALA A 470 -23.70 0.24 -23.97
CA ALA A 470 -22.63 0.87 -24.72
C ALA A 470 -21.96 1.98 -23.89
N ILE A 471 -20.64 2.10 -24.01
CA ILE A 471 -19.79 3.06 -23.28
C ILE A 471 -18.89 3.73 -24.30
N ALA A 472 -18.88 5.06 -24.33
CA ALA A 472 -18.01 5.82 -25.24
C ALA A 472 -16.59 5.99 -24.66
N ALA A 473 -15.60 6.16 -25.52
CA ALA A 473 -14.26 6.57 -25.12
C ALA A 473 -14.32 7.88 -24.31
N GLY A 474 -13.62 7.90 -23.17
CA GLY A 474 -13.61 9.02 -22.23
C GLY A 474 -14.77 9.01 -21.22
N GLU A 475 -15.72 8.09 -21.34
CA GLU A 475 -16.84 7.99 -20.41
C GLU A 475 -16.42 7.33 -19.08
N GLU A 476 -16.99 7.80 -17.97
CA GLU A 476 -16.78 7.24 -16.64
C GLU A 476 -17.44 5.85 -16.49
N LEU A 477 -16.67 4.92 -15.94
CA LEU A 477 -17.17 3.61 -15.55
C LEU A 477 -17.77 3.70 -14.14
N THR A 478 -19.01 3.25 -14.01
CA THR A 478 -19.76 3.23 -12.74
C THR A 478 -20.36 1.86 -12.49
N MET A 479 -20.36 1.42 -11.23
CA MET A 479 -20.94 0.14 -10.80
C MET A 479 -21.94 0.33 -9.67
N ALA A 480 -22.82 -0.64 -9.47
CA ALA A 480 -23.68 -0.67 -8.31
C ALA A 480 -22.91 -1.22 -7.10
N TYR A 481 -22.94 -0.49 -5.98
CA TYR A 481 -22.33 -0.94 -4.71
C TYR A 481 -23.32 -1.75 -3.88
N VAL A 482 -24.61 -1.57 -4.16
CA VAL A 482 -25.75 -2.15 -3.46
C VAL A 482 -26.69 -2.80 -4.46
N ASP A 483 -27.68 -3.54 -3.99
CA ASP A 483 -28.76 -4.03 -4.85
C ASP A 483 -29.64 -2.87 -5.36
N VAL A 484 -29.56 -2.62 -6.67
CA VAL A 484 -30.28 -1.54 -7.36
C VAL A 484 -31.60 -1.99 -8.01
N ALA A 485 -31.93 -3.28 -7.94
CA ALA A 485 -33.21 -3.78 -8.42
C ALA A 485 -34.35 -3.20 -7.57
N GLN A 486 -35.52 -3.03 -8.19
CA GLN A 486 -36.77 -2.76 -7.49
C GLN A 486 -37.39 -4.12 -7.15
N HIS A 487 -37.72 -4.34 -5.88
CA HIS A 487 -38.28 -5.62 -5.43
C HIS A 487 -39.78 -5.72 -5.70
N GLU A 488 -40.31 -6.94 -5.72
CA GLU A 488 -41.75 -7.16 -5.88
C GLU A 488 -42.53 -6.49 -4.74
N GLY A 489 -43.49 -5.64 -5.09
CA GLY A 489 -44.27 -4.86 -4.12
C GLY A 489 -43.58 -3.59 -3.59
N GLU A 490 -42.34 -3.31 -3.98
CA GLU A 490 -41.62 -2.08 -3.63
C GLU A 490 -41.97 -0.95 -4.62
N SER A 491 -42.29 0.26 -4.13
CA SER A 491 -42.46 1.43 -4.99
C SER A 491 -41.11 1.97 -5.47
N ALA A 492 -41.09 2.78 -6.54
CA ALA A 492 -39.85 3.42 -7.00
C ALA A 492 -39.22 4.32 -5.91
N ALA A 493 -40.05 5.05 -5.16
CA ALA A 493 -39.63 5.88 -4.04
C ALA A 493 -39.02 5.07 -2.90
N ASP A 494 -39.63 3.92 -2.55
CA ASP A 494 -39.10 3.02 -1.51
C ASP A 494 -37.77 2.39 -1.93
N ALA A 495 -37.68 1.93 -3.19
CA ALA A 495 -36.44 1.39 -3.75
C ALA A 495 -35.33 2.45 -3.72
N ARG A 496 -35.63 3.69 -4.12
CA ARG A 496 -34.70 4.81 -4.04
C ARG A 496 -34.22 5.05 -2.61
N ARG A 497 -35.17 5.09 -1.67
CA ARG A 497 -34.89 5.31 -0.25
C ARG A 497 -33.99 4.21 0.31
N ARG A 498 -34.30 2.93 0.06
CA ARG A 498 -33.49 1.78 0.48
C ARG A 498 -32.05 1.88 -0.01
N ARG A 499 -31.85 2.09 -1.32
CA ARG A 499 -30.50 2.21 -1.92
C ARG A 499 -29.69 3.34 -1.27
N ARG A 500 -30.30 4.50 -1.05
CA ARG A 500 -29.61 5.66 -0.45
C ARG A 500 -29.29 5.46 1.02
N PHE A 501 -30.17 4.83 1.80
CA PHE A 501 -29.86 4.46 3.19
C PHE A 501 -28.72 3.46 3.26
N GLU A 502 -28.70 2.47 2.38
CA GLU A 502 -27.62 1.49 2.32
C GLU A 502 -26.28 2.13 1.95
N LEU A 503 -26.28 3.06 0.99
CA LEU A 503 -25.07 3.80 0.60
C LEU A 503 -24.55 4.72 1.70
N ALA A 504 -25.44 5.44 2.41
CA ALA A 504 -25.08 6.26 3.56
C ALA A 504 -24.50 5.41 4.70
N ARG A 505 -25.09 4.23 4.95
CA ARG A 505 -24.62 3.29 5.99
C ARG A 505 -23.33 2.55 5.63
N GLY A 506 -23.09 2.24 4.36
CA GLY A 506 -21.90 1.50 3.93
C GLY A 506 -20.72 2.39 3.58
N TRP A 507 -20.96 3.52 2.91
CA TRP A 507 -19.91 4.33 2.26
C TRP A 507 -19.99 5.82 2.59
N ARG A 508 -20.90 6.23 3.49
CA ARG A 508 -20.99 7.60 4.01
C ARG A 508 -21.10 8.67 2.92
N PHE A 509 -21.94 8.42 1.92
CA PHE A 509 -22.30 9.43 0.91
C PHE A 509 -23.76 9.29 0.45
N LYS A 510 -24.28 10.35 -0.17
CA LYS A 510 -25.62 10.41 -0.78
C LYS A 510 -25.50 10.24 -2.29
N CYS A 511 -26.21 9.28 -2.87
CA CYS A 511 -26.14 9.02 -4.32
C CYS A 511 -27.00 9.98 -5.12
N GLU A 512 -26.39 10.80 -5.96
CA GLU A 512 -27.05 11.81 -6.80
C GLU A 512 -27.04 11.47 -8.29
N CYS A 513 -26.91 10.18 -8.63
CA CYS A 513 -26.94 9.73 -10.03
C CYS A 513 -28.27 10.07 -10.72
N ALA A 514 -28.27 10.05 -12.06
CA ALA A 514 -29.43 10.39 -12.90
C ALA A 514 -30.71 9.65 -12.49
N ARG A 515 -30.62 8.35 -12.19
CA ARG A 515 -31.77 7.56 -11.71
C ARG A 515 -32.31 8.05 -10.37
N CYS A 516 -31.44 8.33 -9.40
CA CYS A 516 -31.85 8.88 -8.11
C CYS A 516 -32.44 10.30 -8.22
N ALA A 517 -31.99 11.09 -9.20
CA ALA A 517 -32.58 12.40 -9.45
C ALA A 517 -33.97 12.29 -10.11
N ALA A 518 -34.14 11.35 -11.05
CA ALA A 518 -35.42 11.12 -11.73
C ALA A 518 -36.50 10.52 -10.83
N GLU A 519 -36.11 9.67 -9.86
CA GLU A 519 -37.02 9.05 -8.88
C GLU A 519 -37.29 9.97 -7.65
N ASP A 520 -36.87 11.23 -7.67
CA ASP A 520 -37.14 12.18 -6.58
C ASP A 520 -38.55 12.78 -6.70
N GLU A 521 -39.45 12.35 -5.82
CA GLU A 521 -40.86 12.80 -5.83
C GLU A 521 -41.09 14.10 -5.05
N GLY A 522 -40.04 14.74 -4.49
CA GLY A 522 -40.16 16.01 -3.77
C GLY A 522 -40.89 15.91 -2.41
N ALA A 523 -41.29 14.71 -1.98
CA ALA A 523 -41.66 14.43 -0.61
C ALA A 523 -40.39 14.55 0.25
N GLY A 524 -40.40 15.46 1.23
CA GLY A 524 -39.22 15.91 1.98
C GLY A 524 -38.12 14.86 2.19
N GLU A 525 -36.87 15.25 1.91
CA GLU A 525 -35.74 14.34 1.92
C GLU A 525 -35.57 13.66 3.29
N ALA A 526 -35.62 12.33 3.30
CA ALA A 526 -35.34 11.57 4.52
C ALA A 526 -33.91 11.87 4.97
N ASP A 527 -33.74 12.19 6.25
CA ASP A 527 -32.40 12.36 6.83
C ASP A 527 -31.64 11.03 6.74
N LEU A 528 -30.62 11.01 5.89
CA LEU A 528 -29.73 9.87 5.68
C LEU A 528 -28.60 9.82 6.72
N GLY A 529 -28.48 10.84 7.58
CA GLY A 529 -27.38 11.01 8.53
C GLY A 529 -26.05 11.40 7.88
N VAL A 530 -26.07 11.79 6.59
CA VAL A 530 -24.89 12.14 5.81
C VAL A 530 -25.20 13.34 4.91
N THR A 531 -24.39 14.39 4.99
CA THR A 531 -24.57 15.63 4.22
C THR A 531 -23.56 15.81 3.09
N VAL A 532 -22.38 15.21 3.21
CA VAL A 532 -21.29 15.23 2.23
C VAL A 532 -20.68 13.84 2.10
N ASP A 533 -19.87 13.60 1.07
CA ASP A 533 -19.07 12.38 0.98
C ASP A 533 -17.95 12.41 2.04
N GLU A 534 -18.03 11.53 3.03
CA GLU A 534 -17.08 11.47 4.15
C GLU A 534 -15.82 10.63 3.83
N SER A 535 -15.72 10.08 2.63
CA SER A 535 -14.53 9.32 2.23
C SER A 535 -13.31 10.23 2.04
N LYS A 536 -12.15 9.75 2.52
CA LYS A 536 -10.87 10.46 2.53
C LYS A 536 -9.90 9.82 1.54
N VAL A 537 -8.83 10.53 1.18
CA VAL A 537 -7.65 10.00 0.48
C VAL A 537 -6.44 10.39 1.31
N GLU A 538 -5.43 9.52 1.41
CA GLU A 538 -4.19 9.91 2.10
C GLU A 538 -3.49 11.03 1.32
N ASP A 539 -3.06 12.07 2.03
CA ASP A 539 -2.21 13.10 1.45
C ASP A 539 -0.75 12.62 1.50
N ALA A 540 -0.26 12.13 0.36
CA ALA A 540 1.09 11.61 0.22
C ALA A 540 2.17 12.65 0.58
N ALA A 541 1.92 13.94 0.33
CA ALA A 541 2.83 15.02 0.69
C ALA A 541 2.78 15.31 2.20
N ALA A 542 1.58 15.35 2.79
CA ALA A 542 1.44 15.52 4.24
C ALA A 542 2.07 14.36 5.02
N ARG A 543 2.01 13.13 4.50
CA ARG A 543 2.64 11.96 5.15
C ARG A 543 4.17 11.99 5.09
N PHE A 544 4.74 12.50 4.00
CA PHE A 544 6.19 12.72 3.93
C PHE A 544 6.64 13.75 4.99
N GLU A 545 5.92 14.86 5.11
CA GLU A 545 6.18 15.87 6.13
C GLU A 545 5.93 15.33 7.56
N ALA A 546 4.94 14.46 7.76
CA ALA A 546 4.70 13.81 9.05
C ALA A 546 5.84 12.86 9.46
N LYS A 547 6.31 12.00 8.55
CA LYS A 547 7.47 11.12 8.79
C LYS A 547 8.73 11.92 9.12
N LYS A 548 8.89 13.08 8.48
CA LYS A 548 9.98 14.01 8.78
C LYS A 548 9.85 14.56 10.21
N ALA A 549 8.68 15.05 10.60
CA ALA A 549 8.43 15.57 11.94
C ALA A 549 8.62 14.51 13.06
N GLU A 550 8.21 13.25 12.81
CA GLU A 550 8.45 12.13 13.72
C GLU A 550 9.95 11.87 13.92
N ALA A 551 10.74 11.90 12.83
CA ALA A 551 12.19 11.74 12.91
C ALA A 551 12.86 12.90 13.67
N GLU A 552 12.37 14.14 13.50
CA GLU A 552 12.83 15.31 14.27
C GLU A 552 12.57 15.15 15.78
N ALA A 553 11.41 14.62 16.17
CA ALA A 553 11.05 14.42 17.56
C ALA A 553 11.90 13.34 18.25
N ALA A 554 12.23 12.26 17.53
CA ALA A 554 13.01 11.14 18.06
C ALA A 554 14.49 11.48 18.38
N GLU A 555 15.04 12.59 17.84
CA GLU A 555 16.38 13.08 18.18
C GLU A 555 16.40 14.02 19.40
N THR A 556 15.23 14.48 19.87
CA THR A 556 15.12 15.41 21.00
C THR A 556 14.87 14.78 22.36
N ASP A 557 14.60 13.47 22.41
CA ASP A 557 14.52 12.62 23.61
C ASP A 557 15.82 11.81 23.80
#